data_AF-A0A5P2B777-F1
#
_entry.id   AF-A0A5P2B777-F1
#
_cell.length_a   1.000
_cell.length_b   1.000
_cell.length_c   1.000
_cell.angle_alpha   90.00
_cell.angle_beta   90.00
_cell.angle_gamma   90.00
#
_symmetry.space_group_name_H-M   'P 1'
#
loop_
_entity.id
_entity.type
_entity.pdbx_description
1 polymer ?
#
loop_
_entity_poly.entity_id
_entity_poly.type
_entity_poly.pdbx_seq_one_letter_code
_entity_poly.pdbx_strand_id
1 'polypeptide(L)'
;MTSTPPPPSFSRIKIRTGALVFCGDEVALIRRDRADSTHYTPPGGNVEHGEDLKVALGRELAEELLLDTALAEGGDLLWVVDQRVTRPGPTPPPRKLHLIYRFHISPDVRATLAEQELDELPDGSHETGVIEWIDYRKTAELPIFPPIGPALAALADPRAAVTDAALEAVTDATYTWV
;
A
#
# COMPACT_ATOMS: atom_id res chain seq x y z
N MET A 1 21.55 14.83 34.41
CA MET A 1 20.93 14.98 33.08
C MET A 1 19.56 14.31 33.14
N THR A 2 18.48 15.08 33.09
CA THR A 2 17.11 14.55 33.08
C THR A 2 16.83 14.00 31.69
N SER A 3 16.69 12.67 31.57
CA SER A 3 16.26 12.03 30.33
C SER A 3 14.84 12.48 29.98
N THR A 4 14.65 13.08 28.81
CA THR A 4 13.32 13.37 28.27
C THR A 4 12.56 12.04 28.14
N PRO A 5 11.34 11.93 28.68
CA PRO A 5 10.54 10.71 28.51
C PRO A 5 10.27 10.45 27.03
N PRO A 6 10.18 9.18 26.60
CA PRO A 6 9.87 8.85 25.22
C PRO A 6 8.51 9.44 24.83
N PRO A 7 8.34 9.88 23.58
CA PRO A 7 7.06 10.40 23.13
C PRO A 7 5.98 9.31 23.22
N PRO A 8 4.71 9.67 23.47
CA PRO A 8 3.65 8.68 23.54
C PRO A 8 3.47 7.98 22.19
N SER A 9 2.98 6.74 22.23
CA SER A 9 2.59 5.99 21.04
C SER A 9 1.63 6.81 20.19
N PHE A 10 1.77 6.72 18.87
CA PHE A 10 0.92 7.39 17.90
C PHE A 10 0.98 8.93 17.91
N SER A 11 1.92 9.53 18.65
CA SER A 11 2.15 10.99 18.68
C SER A 11 2.66 11.58 17.37
N ARG A 12 3.16 10.73 16.47
CA ARG A 12 3.58 11.11 15.11
C ARG A 12 2.71 10.38 14.08
N ILE A 13 2.32 11.11 13.04
CA ILE A 13 1.63 10.57 11.88
C ILE A 13 2.66 10.37 10.77
N LYS A 14 2.77 9.14 10.27
CA LYS A 14 3.43 8.85 9.00
C LYS A 14 2.38 8.76 7.91
N ILE A 15 2.63 9.41 6.78
CA ILE A 15 1.76 9.30 5.61
C ILE A 15 2.37 8.27 4.67
N ARG A 16 1.53 7.39 4.16
CA ARG A 16 1.86 6.45 3.10
C ARG A 16 0.91 6.64 1.94
N THR A 17 1.42 6.44 0.74
CA THR A 17 0.62 6.44 -0.48
C THR A 17 0.78 5.08 -1.14
N GLY A 18 -0.32 4.53 -1.65
CA GLY A 18 -0.31 3.30 -2.44
C GLY A 18 -1.30 3.36 -3.57
N ALA A 19 -1.16 2.48 -4.56
CA ALA A 19 -2.03 2.43 -5.71
C ALA A 19 -2.67 1.07 -5.91
N LEU A 20 -3.94 1.09 -6.31
CA LEU A 20 -4.60 -0.02 -6.99
C LEU A 20 -4.52 0.26 -8.49
N VAL A 21 -3.57 -0.40 -9.15
CA VAL A 21 -3.35 -0.29 -10.59
C VAL A 21 -4.12 -1.41 -11.29
N PHE A 22 -5.19 -1.05 -11.99
CA PHE A 22 -6.05 -1.99 -12.69
C PHE A 22 -5.69 -2.13 -14.17
N CYS A 23 -5.75 -3.36 -14.68
CA CYS A 23 -5.77 -3.68 -16.10
C CYS A 23 -6.98 -4.59 -16.36
N GLY A 24 -8.09 -4.01 -16.81
CA GLY A 24 -9.39 -4.70 -16.82
C GLY A 24 -9.86 -4.98 -15.39
N ASP A 25 -10.24 -6.23 -15.10
CA ASP A 25 -10.68 -6.68 -13.77
C ASP A 25 -9.50 -7.12 -12.87
N GLU A 26 -8.27 -7.13 -13.37
CA GLU A 26 -7.11 -7.52 -12.58
C GLU A 26 -6.44 -6.29 -11.97
N VAL A 27 -5.99 -6.42 -10.72
CA VAL A 27 -5.25 -5.40 -9.97
C VAL A 27 -3.86 -5.92 -9.63
N ALA A 28 -2.84 -5.07 -9.78
CA ALA A 28 -1.48 -5.39 -9.39
C ALA A 28 -1.30 -5.30 -7.87
N LEU A 29 -0.76 -6.37 -7.27
CA LEU A 29 -0.35 -6.42 -5.87
C LEU A 29 1.06 -7.00 -5.77
N ILE A 30 1.87 -6.48 -4.84
CA ILE A 30 3.18 -7.03 -4.54
C ILE A 30 2.99 -8.17 -3.55
N ARG A 31 3.28 -9.40 -3.99
CA ARG A 31 3.31 -10.60 -3.16
C ARG A 31 4.70 -10.79 -2.56
N ARG A 32 4.78 -11.02 -1.25
CA ARG A 32 5.98 -11.47 -0.56
C ARG A 32 5.71 -12.75 0.20
N ASP A 33 6.48 -13.79 -0.09
CA ASP A 33 6.46 -15.06 0.62
C ASP A 33 7.55 -15.06 1.70
N ARG A 34 7.17 -15.31 2.94
CA ARG A 34 8.05 -15.53 4.09
C ARG A 34 7.88 -16.98 4.57
N ALA A 35 8.81 -17.45 5.40
CA ALA A 35 8.88 -18.85 5.84
C ALA A 35 7.53 -19.45 6.26
N ASP A 36 6.70 -18.67 6.98
CA ASP A 36 5.41 -19.13 7.52
C ASP A 36 4.20 -18.30 7.05
N SER A 37 4.37 -17.38 6.10
CA SER A 37 3.28 -16.49 5.67
C SER A 37 3.48 -15.89 4.28
N THR A 38 2.38 -15.68 3.58
CA THR A 38 2.33 -14.84 2.37
C THR A 38 1.62 -13.55 2.70
N HIS A 39 2.14 -12.43 2.23
CA HIS A 39 1.50 -11.12 2.38
C HIS A 39 1.44 -10.40 1.05
N TYR A 40 0.39 -9.61 0.88
CA TYR A 40 0.21 -8.75 -0.29
C TYR A 40 0.20 -7.29 0.12
N THR A 41 0.78 -6.43 -0.68
CA THR A 41 0.68 -4.97 -0.51
C THR A 41 0.36 -4.30 -1.84
N PRO A 42 -0.47 -3.24 -1.85
CA PRO A 42 -0.48 -2.33 -2.98
C PRO A 42 0.93 -1.74 -3.19
N PRO A 43 1.38 -1.55 -4.43
CA PRO A 43 2.57 -0.76 -4.72
C PRO A 43 2.47 0.63 -4.09
N GLY A 44 3.54 1.09 -3.43
CA GLY A 44 3.65 2.38 -2.79
C GLY A 44 4.37 2.38 -1.44
N GLY A 45 4.87 3.55 -1.07
CA GLY A 45 5.74 3.72 0.09
C GLY A 45 5.38 4.86 1.03
N ASN A 46 6.41 5.36 1.71
CA ASN A 46 6.26 6.49 2.63
C ASN A 46 6.37 7.79 1.84
N VAL A 47 5.60 8.78 2.26
CA VAL A 47 5.79 10.16 1.80
C VAL A 47 6.95 10.76 2.57
N GLU A 48 7.94 11.30 1.86
CA GLU A 48 9.08 11.97 2.47
C GLU A 48 8.71 13.34 3.08
N HIS A 49 9.62 13.91 3.87
CA HIS A 49 9.35 15.17 4.54
C HIS A 49 9.21 16.34 3.54
N GLY A 50 8.00 16.89 3.45
CA GLY A 50 7.69 17.99 2.52
C GLY A 50 7.41 17.54 1.10
N GLU A 51 7.41 16.23 0.83
CA GLU A 51 7.07 15.66 -0.47
C GLU A 51 5.55 15.76 -0.72
N ASP A 52 5.17 16.14 -1.93
CA ASP A 52 3.76 16.11 -2.35
C ASP A 52 3.26 14.66 -2.46
N LEU A 53 2.00 14.42 -2.07
CA LEU A 53 1.44 13.07 -2.03
C LEU A 53 1.45 12.36 -3.38
N LYS A 54 1.14 13.08 -4.46
CA LYS A 54 1.11 12.50 -5.81
C LYS A 54 2.52 12.33 -6.37
N VAL A 55 3.44 13.21 -5.99
CA VAL A 55 4.86 13.06 -6.32
C VAL A 55 5.45 11.82 -5.66
N ALA A 56 5.20 11.62 -4.36
CA ALA A 56 5.61 10.41 -3.63
C ALA A 56 5.05 9.16 -4.30
N LEU A 57 3.76 9.14 -4.61
CA LEU A 57 3.14 8.00 -5.28
C LEU A 57 3.74 7.75 -6.67
N GLY A 58 3.98 8.79 -7.46
CA GLY A 58 4.60 8.65 -8.78
C GLY A 58 6.02 8.09 -8.71
N ARG A 59 6.83 8.54 -7.73
CA ARG A 59 8.16 7.99 -7.46
C ARG A 59 8.09 6.50 -7.13
N GLU A 60 7.25 6.12 -6.17
CA GLU A 60 7.11 4.73 -5.73
C GLU A 60 6.62 3.81 -6.87
N LEU A 61 5.66 4.25 -7.68
CA LEU A 61 5.18 3.46 -8.83
C LEU A 61 6.24 3.33 -9.94
N ALA A 62 7.08 4.35 -10.11
CA ALA A 62 8.22 4.26 -11.03
C ALA A 62 9.30 3.29 -10.51
N GLU A 63 9.56 3.29 -9.21
CA GLU A 63 10.56 2.42 -8.56
C GLU A 63 10.10 0.96 -8.52
N GLU A 64 8.88 0.69 -8.09
CA GLU A 64 8.39 -0.67 -7.82
C GLU A 64 7.77 -1.36 -9.06
N LEU A 65 7.16 -0.58 -9.97
CA LEU A 65 6.45 -1.12 -11.14
C LEU A 65 7.03 -0.70 -12.49
N LEU A 66 7.99 0.24 -12.52
CA LEU A 66 8.39 0.94 -13.75
C LEU A 66 7.22 1.67 -14.43
N LEU A 67 6.20 2.08 -13.65
CA LEU A 67 5.03 2.77 -14.18
C LEU A 67 5.24 4.29 -14.17
N ASP A 68 5.24 4.91 -15.35
CA ASP A 68 5.00 6.34 -15.48
C ASP A 68 3.50 6.62 -15.35
N THR A 69 3.12 7.37 -14.30
CA THR A 69 1.72 7.75 -14.06
C THR A 69 1.07 8.53 -15.20
N ALA A 70 1.84 9.15 -16.09
CA ALA A 70 1.31 9.81 -17.29
C ALA A 70 0.74 8.83 -18.33
N LEU A 71 1.10 7.55 -18.25
CA LEU A 71 0.59 6.47 -19.10
C LEU A 71 -0.69 5.81 -18.52
N ALA A 72 -1.16 6.28 -17.37
CA ALA A 72 -2.32 5.74 -16.68
C ALA A 72 -3.47 6.76 -16.60
N GLU A 73 -4.70 6.26 -16.62
CA GLU A 73 -5.89 7.05 -16.28
C GLU A 73 -6.15 6.99 -14.76
N GLY A 74 -6.83 8.01 -14.22
CA GLY A 74 -7.21 8.06 -12.80
C GLY A 74 -6.29 8.95 -11.97
N GLY A 75 -5.79 8.43 -10.85
CA GLY A 75 -5.05 9.18 -9.83
C GLY A 75 -5.94 9.88 -8.81
N ASP A 76 -7.19 9.44 -8.69
CA ASP A 76 -8.11 9.83 -7.63
C ASP A 76 -7.85 9.04 -6.35
N LEU A 77 -8.00 9.71 -5.21
CA LEU A 77 -7.95 9.07 -3.91
C LEU A 77 -9.20 8.21 -3.73
N LEU A 78 -9.01 6.91 -3.60
CA LEU A 78 -10.09 5.94 -3.40
C LEU A 78 -10.37 5.76 -1.91
N TRP A 79 -9.34 5.44 -1.12
CA TRP A 79 -9.50 5.16 0.31
C TRP A 79 -8.43 5.78 1.20
N VAL A 80 -8.82 6.01 2.45
CA VAL A 80 -7.95 6.38 3.56
C VAL A 80 -8.09 5.32 4.64
N VAL A 81 -6.95 4.74 5.06
CA VAL A 81 -6.89 3.79 6.17
C VAL A 81 -6.08 4.36 7.32
N ASP A 82 -6.71 4.47 8.48
CA ASP A 82 -6.09 4.98 9.70
C ASP A 82 -5.58 3.83 10.58
N GLN A 83 -4.26 3.70 10.64
CA GLN A 83 -3.59 2.64 11.38
C GLN A 83 -3.04 3.14 12.72
N ARG A 84 -3.48 2.48 13.79
CA ARG A 84 -2.98 2.61 15.17
C ARG A 84 -2.72 1.21 15.74
N VAL A 85 -1.68 0.58 15.24
CA VAL A 85 -1.28 -0.77 15.66
C VAL A 85 0.02 -0.68 16.43
N THR A 86 0.06 -1.30 17.60
CA THR A 86 1.24 -1.44 18.42
C THR A 86 2.19 -2.47 17.81
N ARG A 87 3.42 -2.06 17.54
CA ARG A 87 4.49 -2.99 17.15
C ARG A 87 5.40 -3.24 18.35
N PRO A 88 5.67 -4.52 18.72
CA PRO A 88 6.66 -4.82 19.74
C PRO A 88 8.03 -4.23 19.35
N GLY A 89 8.67 -3.53 20.29
CA GLY A 89 9.97 -2.92 20.07
C GLY A 89 10.23 -1.68 20.94
N PRO A 90 11.48 -1.16 20.92
CA PRO A 90 11.87 -0.03 21.77
C PRO A 90 11.35 1.33 21.26
N THR A 91 10.84 1.39 20.03
CA THR A 91 10.37 2.63 19.41
C THR A 91 8.85 2.72 19.51
N PRO A 92 8.30 3.81 20.09
CA PRO A 92 6.85 4.03 20.09
C PRO A 92 6.29 3.98 18.66
N PRO A 93 5.24 3.17 18.41
CA PRO A 93 4.69 3.00 17.07
C PRO A 93 4.08 4.32 16.56
N PRO A 94 4.33 4.72 15.31
CA PRO A 94 3.65 5.87 14.72
C PRO A 94 2.21 5.51 14.35
N ARG A 95 1.33 6.52 14.32
CA ARG A 95 0.06 6.41 13.58
C ARG A 95 0.39 6.45 12.10
N LYS A 96 -0.21 5.60 11.28
CA LYS A 96 -0.05 5.68 9.82
C LYS A 96 -1.37 6.02 9.15
N LEU A 97 -1.34 6.94 8.19
CA LEU A 97 -2.45 7.16 7.27
C LEU A 97 -2.02 6.60 5.92
N HIS A 98 -2.70 5.57 5.45
CA HIS A 98 -2.52 5.03 4.11
C HIS A 98 -3.52 5.69 3.18
N LEU A 99 -3.03 6.37 2.15
CA LEU A 99 -3.81 6.98 1.11
C LEU A 99 -3.74 6.08 -0.12
N ILE A 100 -4.84 5.42 -0.46
CA ILE A 100 -4.93 4.46 -1.55
C ILE A 100 -5.57 5.15 -2.75
N TYR A 101 -4.81 5.25 -3.83
CA TYR A 101 -5.23 5.84 -5.09
C TYR A 101 -5.58 4.77 -6.10
N ARG A 102 -6.35 5.14 -7.11
CA ARG A 102 -6.75 4.23 -8.19
C ARG A 102 -6.15 4.67 -9.51
N PHE A 103 -5.64 3.71 -10.27
CA PHE A 103 -5.18 3.90 -11.64
C PHE A 103 -5.73 2.81 -12.56
N HIS A 104 -5.87 3.16 -13.84
CA HIS A 104 -6.21 2.21 -14.90
C HIS A 104 -5.19 2.31 -16.02
N ILE A 105 -4.72 1.17 -16.49
CA ILE A 105 -3.76 1.06 -17.59
C ILE A 105 -4.30 0.16 -18.70
N SER A 106 -3.72 0.29 -19.90
CA SER A 106 -3.98 -0.62 -21.01
C SER A 106 -3.14 -1.91 -20.88
N PRO A 107 -3.52 -2.98 -21.60
CA PRO A 107 -2.70 -4.19 -21.69
C PRO A 107 -1.28 -3.92 -22.24
N ASP A 108 -1.14 -2.97 -23.17
CA ASP A 108 0.16 -2.61 -23.73
C ASP A 108 1.08 -1.97 -22.68
N VAL A 109 0.53 -1.10 -21.81
CA VAL A 109 1.29 -0.53 -20.68
C VAL A 109 1.59 -1.61 -19.65
N ARG A 110 0.65 -2.50 -19.34
CA ARG A 110 0.90 -3.63 -18.43
C ARG A 110 2.10 -4.47 -18.88
N ALA A 111 2.24 -4.70 -20.18
CA ALA A 111 3.32 -5.51 -20.74
C ALA A 111 4.72 -4.87 -20.58
N THR A 112 4.80 -3.58 -20.21
CA THR A 112 6.08 -2.89 -19.94
C THR A 112 6.42 -2.77 -18.47
N LEU A 113 5.51 -3.17 -17.56
CA LEU A 113 5.73 -3.04 -16.12
C LEU A 113 6.68 -4.11 -15.60
N ALA A 114 7.29 -3.82 -14.45
CA ALA A 114 8.09 -4.79 -13.73
C ALA A 114 7.24 -5.98 -13.28
N GLU A 115 7.82 -7.18 -13.35
CA GLU A 115 7.22 -8.40 -12.79
C GLU A 115 7.63 -8.64 -11.33
N GLN A 116 8.65 -7.90 -10.87
CA GLN A 116 9.21 -8.01 -9.53
C GLN A 116 9.53 -6.62 -8.98
N GLU A 117 9.37 -6.48 -7.68
CA GLU A 117 9.84 -5.34 -6.91
C GLU A 117 11.06 -5.76 -6.08
N LEU A 118 11.99 -4.83 -5.87
CA LEU A 118 13.22 -5.05 -5.11
C LEU A 118 13.29 -4.04 -3.96
N ASP A 119 13.04 -4.51 -2.74
CA ASP A 119 13.13 -3.69 -1.53
C ASP A 119 14.56 -3.77 -0.97
N GLU A 120 15.31 -2.67 -0.98
CA GLU A 120 16.69 -2.64 -0.47
C GLU A 120 16.72 -2.74 1.07
N LEU A 121 17.45 -3.74 1.57
CA LEU A 121 17.65 -3.99 2.98
C LEU A 121 18.86 -3.20 3.54
N PRO A 122 18.94 -2.96 4.85
CA PRO A 122 20.03 -2.17 5.45
C PRO A 122 21.45 -2.70 5.23
N ASP A 123 21.60 -3.97 4.83
CA ASP A 123 22.88 -4.60 4.50
C ASP A 123 23.22 -4.51 2.99
N GLY A 124 22.39 -3.82 2.20
CA GLY A 124 22.53 -3.66 0.75
C GLY A 124 22.04 -4.87 -0.06
N SER A 125 21.48 -5.89 0.59
CA SER A 125 20.74 -6.95 -0.10
C SER A 125 19.31 -6.50 -0.43
N HIS A 126 18.54 -7.31 -1.17
CA HIS A 126 17.16 -6.97 -1.51
C HIS A 126 16.19 -8.08 -1.08
N GLU A 127 15.03 -7.72 -0.53
CA GLU A 127 13.86 -8.59 -0.43
C GLU A 127 13.07 -8.46 -1.77
N THR A 128 12.84 -9.57 -2.46
CA THR A 128 12.11 -9.55 -3.74
C THR A 128 10.62 -9.75 -3.52
N GLY A 129 9.82 -8.81 -3.99
CA GLY A 129 8.37 -8.97 -4.18
C GLY A 129 8.03 -9.41 -5.60
N VAL A 130 7.01 -10.24 -5.77
CA VAL A 130 6.47 -10.61 -7.09
C VAL A 130 5.23 -9.78 -7.37
N ILE A 131 5.16 -9.14 -8.55
CA ILE A 131 3.95 -8.43 -8.98
C ILE A 131 2.93 -9.46 -9.46
N GLU A 132 1.88 -9.67 -8.67
CA GLU A 132 0.79 -10.56 -9.00
C GLU A 132 -0.43 -9.76 -9.48
N TRP A 133 -0.94 -10.11 -10.65
CA TRP A 133 -2.18 -9.57 -11.19
C TRP A 133 -3.34 -10.45 -10.77
N ILE A 134 -4.22 -9.91 -9.94
CA ILE A 134 -5.28 -10.68 -9.29
C ILE A 134 -6.62 -10.10 -9.68
N ASP A 135 -7.59 -10.95 -10.05
CA ASP A 135 -8.98 -10.50 -10.19
C ASP A 135 -9.43 -9.86 -8.87
N TYR A 136 -9.81 -8.58 -8.91
CA TYR A 136 -10.07 -7.79 -7.70
C TYR A 136 -11.13 -8.43 -6.80
N ARG A 137 -12.06 -9.21 -7.36
CA ARG A 137 -13.13 -9.92 -6.62
C ARG A 137 -12.58 -11.03 -5.71
N LYS A 138 -11.37 -11.51 -5.97
CA LYS A 138 -10.69 -12.55 -5.16
C LYS A 138 -9.90 -11.99 -3.99
N THR A 139 -9.85 -10.67 -3.83
CA THR A 139 -9.00 -10.02 -2.81
C THR A 139 -9.58 -10.08 -1.39
N ALA A 140 -10.85 -10.46 -1.22
CA ALA A 140 -11.54 -10.45 0.08
C ALA A 140 -10.85 -11.29 1.16
N GLU A 141 -10.28 -12.43 0.77
CA GLU A 141 -9.64 -13.39 1.68
C GLU A 141 -8.11 -13.33 1.63
N LEU A 142 -7.54 -12.44 0.81
CA LEU A 142 -6.08 -12.31 0.71
C LEU A 142 -5.53 -11.52 1.91
N PRO A 143 -4.35 -11.90 2.43
CA PRO A 143 -3.65 -11.18 3.49
C PRO A 143 -3.02 -9.89 2.96
N ILE A 144 -3.86 -8.95 2.52
CA ILE A 144 -3.47 -7.64 1.98
C ILE A 144 -3.25 -6.67 3.15
N PHE A 145 -2.16 -5.92 3.11
CA PHE A 145 -1.91 -4.82 4.02
C PHE A 145 -1.71 -3.48 3.29
N PRO A 146 -2.39 -2.38 3.69
CA PRO A 146 -3.47 -2.32 4.69
C PRO A 146 -4.68 -3.23 4.33
N PRO A 147 -5.55 -3.61 5.28
CA PRO A 147 -6.61 -4.61 5.09
C PRO A 147 -7.79 -4.08 4.24
N ILE A 148 -7.50 -3.79 2.98
CA ILE A 148 -8.44 -3.24 2.01
C ILE A 148 -9.10 -4.32 1.14
N GLY A 149 -8.67 -5.58 1.24
CA GLY A 149 -9.14 -6.70 0.42
C GLY A 149 -10.66 -6.85 0.37
N PRO A 150 -11.38 -6.88 1.51
CA PRO A 150 -12.84 -6.96 1.50
C PRO A 150 -13.52 -5.78 0.79
N ALA A 151 -13.02 -4.56 0.98
CA ALA A 151 -13.57 -3.37 0.33
C ALA A 151 -13.29 -3.37 -1.18
N LEU A 152 -12.09 -3.82 -1.57
CA LEU A 152 -11.68 -3.99 -2.96
C LEU A 152 -12.56 -4.99 -3.68
N ALA A 153 -12.74 -6.19 -3.13
CA ALA A 153 -13.59 -7.22 -3.71
C ALA A 153 -15.08 -6.83 -3.81
N ALA A 154 -15.53 -5.89 -2.99
CA ALA A 154 -16.91 -5.41 -2.97
C ALA A 154 -17.21 -4.27 -3.96
N LEU A 155 -16.20 -3.74 -4.68
CA LEU A 155 -16.44 -2.77 -5.75
C LEU A 155 -17.37 -3.37 -6.81
N ALA A 156 -18.31 -2.57 -7.33
CA ALA A 156 -19.22 -3.04 -8.38
C ALA A 156 -18.48 -3.31 -9.71
N ASP A 157 -17.47 -2.48 -9.98
CA ASP A 157 -16.52 -2.60 -11.07
C ASP A 157 -15.24 -1.81 -10.71
N PRO A 158 -14.10 -2.00 -11.40
CA PRO A 158 -12.85 -1.31 -11.11
C PRO A 158 -12.95 0.23 -11.06
N ARG A 159 -13.89 0.83 -11.82
CA ARG A 159 -14.12 2.28 -11.90
C ARG A 159 -15.26 2.75 -10.99
N ALA A 160 -15.88 1.88 -10.21
CA ALA A 160 -17.00 2.23 -9.34
C ALA A 160 -16.63 3.39 -8.40
N ALA A 161 -17.49 4.40 -8.32
CA ALA A 161 -17.31 5.49 -7.37
C ALA A 161 -17.53 4.99 -5.94
N VAL A 162 -16.75 5.50 -4.99
CA VAL A 162 -16.97 5.29 -3.56
C VAL A 162 -17.53 6.57 -2.95
N THR A 163 -18.54 6.43 -2.10
CA THR A 163 -19.18 7.58 -1.44
C THR A 163 -18.54 7.90 -0.09
N ASP A 164 -17.82 6.94 0.49
CA ASP A 164 -17.02 7.11 1.70
C ASP A 164 -15.60 6.60 1.45
N ALA A 165 -14.63 7.50 1.56
CA ALA A 165 -13.22 7.16 1.39
C ALA A 165 -12.62 6.60 2.68
N ALA A 166 -13.22 6.83 3.85
CA ALA A 166 -12.68 6.33 5.11
C ALA A 166 -13.05 4.85 5.30
N LEU A 167 -12.04 3.99 5.25
CA LEU A 167 -12.21 2.59 5.66
C LEU A 167 -12.07 2.45 7.18
N GLU A 168 -12.49 1.30 7.70
CA GLU A 168 -12.34 0.98 9.12
C GLU A 168 -10.88 1.14 9.57
N ALA A 169 -10.72 1.70 10.76
CA ALA A 169 -9.40 1.91 11.33
C ALA A 169 -8.75 0.57 11.69
N VAL A 170 -7.45 0.46 11.42
CA VAL A 170 -6.66 -0.72 11.76
C VAL A 170 -6.08 -0.51 13.15
N THR A 171 -6.49 -1.32 14.11
CA THR A 171 -6.07 -1.19 15.51
C THR A 171 -5.59 -2.52 16.06
N ASP A 172 -5.01 -2.54 17.26
CA ASP A 172 -4.65 -3.78 17.94
C ASP A 172 -5.83 -4.74 18.16
N ALA A 173 -7.07 -4.25 18.10
CA ALA A 173 -8.27 -5.09 18.18
C ALA A 173 -8.62 -5.80 16.86
N THR A 174 -8.19 -5.25 15.72
CA THR A 174 -8.58 -5.71 14.38
C THR A 174 -7.42 -6.23 13.55
N TYR A 175 -6.18 -6.07 14.03
CA TYR A 175 -4.99 -6.52 13.35
C TYR A 175 -3.90 -6.91 14.35
N THR A 176 -3.30 -8.07 14.14
CA THR A 176 -2.10 -8.52 14.85
C THR A 176 -1.01 -8.77 13.82
N TRP A 177 0.20 -8.29 14.09
CA TRP A 177 1.36 -8.63 13.27
C TRP A 177 1.60 -10.14 13.34
N VAL A 178 1.55 -10.81 12.19
CA VAL A 178 1.99 -12.22 12.04
C VAL A 178 3.47 -12.26 11.72
#